data_AF-A0A848WQW5-F1
#
_entry.id   AF-A0A848WQW5-F1
#
_cell.length_a   1.000
_cell.length_b   1.000
_cell.length_c   1.000
_cell.angle_alpha   90.00
_cell.angle_beta   90.00
_cell.angle_gamma   90.00
#
_symmetry.space_group_name_H-M   'P 1'
#
loop_
_entity.id
_entity.type
_entity.pdbx_description
1 polymer ?
#
loop_
_entity_poly.entity_id
_entity_poly.type
_entity_poly.pdbx_seq_one_letter_code
_entity_poly.pdbx_strand_id
1 'polypeptide(L)'
;MFDFLYHGVILGSTYEEAKDAFRSEDEMMSRFWLQIVCYFLISIGFCTVWAMGFGSHGAKCGAIYGFFVGLIGTGGILINFVYVPIPDQFAVPWAIGGILSAILAGVVVALVYKPKSGNAAAAAAD
;
A
#
# COMPACT_ATOMS: atom_id res chain seq x y z
N MET A 1 -6.14 5.91 5.92
CA MET A 1 -7.16 5.57 6.95
C MET A 1 -7.08 4.10 7.38
N PHE A 2 -7.06 3.13 6.46
CA PHE A 2 -6.81 1.72 6.82
C PHE A 2 -5.50 1.54 7.59
N ASP A 3 -4.41 2.14 7.10
CA ASP A 3 -3.08 2.04 7.71
C ASP A 3 -3.06 2.49 9.19
N PHE A 4 -3.76 3.59 9.50
CA PHE A 4 -3.92 4.10 10.87
C PHE A 4 -4.67 3.10 11.76
N LEU A 5 -5.78 2.52 11.28
CA LEU A 5 -6.52 1.54 12.05
C LEU A 5 -5.72 0.25 12.24
N TYR A 6 -5.03 -0.20 11.21
CA TYR A 6 -4.25 -1.43 11.24
C TYR A 6 -3.05 -1.31 12.18
N HIS A 7 -2.26 -0.25 12.04
CA HIS A 7 -1.07 -0.08 12.88
C HIS A 7 -1.37 0.49 14.26
N GLY A 8 -2.30 1.44 14.38
CA GLY A 8 -2.61 2.10 15.64
C GLY A 8 -3.56 1.31 16.55
N VAL A 9 -4.52 0.58 15.99
CA VAL A 9 -5.52 -0.16 16.79
C VAL A 9 -5.21 -1.65 16.81
N ILE A 10 -5.06 -2.28 15.63
CA ILE A 10 -4.89 -3.74 15.54
C ILE A 10 -3.50 -4.16 16.03
N LEU A 11 -2.44 -3.44 15.63
CA LEU A 11 -1.07 -3.73 16.04
C LEU A 11 -0.58 -2.87 17.20
N GLY A 12 -1.44 -2.03 17.79
CA GLY A 12 -1.05 -1.06 18.82
C GLY A 12 -0.32 -1.73 20.00
N SER A 13 -0.87 -2.82 20.54
CA SER A 13 -0.22 -3.56 21.65
C SER A 13 1.12 -4.18 21.24
N THR A 14 1.23 -4.69 20.02
CA THR A 14 2.48 -5.26 19.48
C THR A 14 3.57 -4.21 19.32
N TYR A 15 3.19 -2.97 18.96
CA TYR A 15 4.11 -1.84 18.94
C TYR A 15 4.56 -1.42 20.34
N GLU A 16 3.64 -1.40 21.32
CA GLU A 16 4.00 -1.10 22.72
C GLU A 16 4.99 -2.11 23.30
N GLU A 17 4.78 -3.40 23.04
CA GLU A 17 5.67 -4.48 23.48
C GLU A 17 7.07 -4.39 22.87
N ALA A 18 7.20 -3.84 21.67
CA ALA A 18 8.47 -3.71 20.94
C ALA A 18 8.92 -2.26 20.76
N LYS A 19 8.43 -1.31 21.57
CA LYS A 19 8.73 0.12 21.42
C LYS A 19 10.23 0.43 21.39
N ASP A 20 11.03 -0.34 22.13
CA ASP A 20 12.48 -0.15 22.24
C ASP A 20 13.23 -0.59 20.96
N ALA A 21 12.58 -1.35 20.06
CA ALA A 21 13.14 -1.72 18.76
C ALA A 21 12.95 -0.61 17.71
N PHE A 22 12.10 0.38 17.97
CA PHE A 22 11.82 1.49 17.07
C PHE A 22 12.50 2.78 17.54
N ARG A 23 12.47 3.78 16.66
CA ARG A 23 12.87 5.14 17.03
C ARG A 23 11.90 5.68 18.08
N SER A 24 12.37 6.62 18.91
CA SER A 24 11.48 7.33 19.83
C SER A 24 10.35 8.04 19.08
N GLU A 25 9.23 8.26 19.76
CA GLU A 25 8.07 8.93 19.17
C GLU A 25 8.43 10.30 18.59
N ASP A 26 9.16 11.13 19.33
CA ASP A 26 9.65 12.43 18.86
C ASP A 26 10.47 12.32 17.57
N GLU A 27 11.35 11.31 17.51
CA GLU A 27 12.18 11.06 16.33
C GLU A 27 11.36 10.57 15.13
N MET A 28 10.31 9.78 15.34
CA MET A 28 9.39 9.36 14.28
C MET A 28 8.57 10.55 13.79
N MET A 29 8.00 11.34 14.71
CA MET A 29 7.16 12.50 14.40
C MET A 29 7.93 13.58 13.65
N SER A 30 9.20 13.82 13.99
CA SER A 30 10.07 14.74 13.26
C SER A 30 10.29 14.35 11.79
N ARG A 31 10.13 13.07 11.46
CA ARG A 31 10.31 12.49 10.11
C ARG A 31 8.99 12.16 9.43
N PHE A 32 7.85 12.41 10.07
CA PHE A 32 6.53 12.04 9.55
C PHE A 32 6.22 12.68 8.19
N TRP A 33 6.74 13.88 7.93
CA TRP A 33 6.62 14.53 6.61
C TRP A 33 7.19 13.67 5.48
N LEU A 34 8.28 12.93 5.73
CA LEU A 34 8.91 12.06 4.72
C LEU A 34 7.98 10.88 4.40
N GLN A 35 7.29 10.34 5.40
CA GLN A 35 6.29 9.30 5.18
C GLN A 35 5.14 9.79 4.30
N ILE A 36 4.65 11.01 4.51
CA ILE A 36 3.63 11.63 3.65
C ILE A 36 4.14 11.74 2.20
N VAL A 37 5.37 12.21 2.00
CA VAL A 37 5.99 12.31 0.66
C VAL A 37 6.08 10.94 -0.01
N CYS A 38 6.52 9.91 0.72
CA CYS A 38 6.57 8.55 0.20
C CYS A 38 5.19 8.02 -0.21
N TYR A 39 4.15 8.20 0.61
CA TYR A 39 2.79 7.81 0.25
C TYR A 39 2.27 8.56 -0.99
N PHE A 40 2.63 9.83 -1.14
CA PHE A 40 2.26 10.61 -2.31
C PHE A 40 2.93 10.07 -3.58
N LEU A 41 4.23 9.77 -3.53
CA LEU A 41 4.97 9.16 -4.64
C LEU A 41 4.41 7.79 -5.04
N ILE A 42 4.13 6.93 -4.05
CA ILE A 42 3.48 5.63 -4.26
C ILE A 42 2.13 5.82 -4.94
N SER A 43 1.32 6.78 -4.46
CA SER A 43 -0.01 7.06 -5.01
C SER A 43 0.04 7.56 -6.45
N ILE A 44 1.01 8.41 -6.81
CA ILE A 44 1.24 8.83 -8.20
C ILE A 44 1.55 7.61 -9.07
N GLY A 45 2.51 6.78 -8.67
CA GLY A 45 2.89 5.59 -9.43
C GLY A 45 1.73 4.61 -9.60
N PHE A 46 1.03 4.32 -8.50
CA PHE A 46 -0.14 3.43 -8.47
C PHE A 46 -1.24 3.89 -9.42
N CYS A 47 -1.68 5.14 -9.29
CA CYS A 47 -2.74 5.69 -10.13
C CYS A 47 -2.33 5.84 -11.59
N THR A 48 -1.06 6.16 -11.87
CA THR A 48 -0.55 6.32 -13.24
C THR A 48 -0.54 4.98 -13.97
N VAL A 49 -0.01 3.92 -13.34
CA VAL A 49 -0.02 2.57 -13.93
C VAL A 49 -1.45 2.08 -14.15
N TRP A 50 -2.35 2.33 -13.20
CA TRP A 50 -3.78 2.05 -13.36
C TRP A 50 -4.35 2.76 -14.60
N ALA A 51 -4.15 4.07 -14.73
CA ALA A 51 -4.68 4.87 -15.82
C ALA A 51 -4.15 4.43 -17.19
N MET A 52 -2.89 3.99 -17.27
CA MET A 52 -2.24 3.56 -18.51
C MET A 52 -2.71 2.19 -19.01
N GLY A 53 -2.93 1.22 -18.12
CA GLY A 53 -3.20 -0.17 -18.52
C GLY A 53 -4.57 -0.72 -18.14
N PHE A 54 -5.25 -0.11 -17.17
CA PHE A 54 -6.40 -0.72 -16.50
C PHE A 54 -7.62 0.19 -16.39
N GLY A 55 -7.52 1.45 -16.82
CA GLY A 55 -8.51 2.50 -16.55
C GLY A 55 -9.94 2.28 -17.06
N SER A 56 -10.19 1.31 -17.93
CA SER A 56 -11.53 0.91 -18.41
C SER A 56 -12.14 -0.26 -17.62
N HIS A 57 -11.40 -0.86 -16.70
CA HIS A 57 -11.82 -2.08 -15.99
C HIS A 57 -12.51 -1.77 -14.66
N GLY A 58 -13.33 -2.71 -14.19
CA GLY A 58 -14.07 -2.59 -12.93
C GLY A 58 -13.29 -3.01 -11.68
N ALA A 59 -13.97 -2.95 -10.52
CA ALA A 59 -13.39 -3.18 -9.20
C ALA A 59 -12.65 -4.52 -9.01
N LYS A 60 -13.08 -5.60 -9.69
CA LYS A 60 -12.38 -6.89 -9.64
C LYS A 60 -10.95 -6.78 -10.20
N CYS A 61 -10.79 -6.07 -11.32
CA CYS A 61 -9.47 -5.81 -11.90
C CYS A 61 -8.66 -4.92 -10.96
N GLY A 62 -9.29 -3.91 -10.35
CA GLY A 62 -8.71 -3.09 -9.28
C GLY A 62 -8.14 -3.90 -8.13
N ALA A 63 -8.91 -4.85 -7.60
CA ALA A 63 -8.47 -5.72 -6.51
C ALA A 63 -7.26 -6.60 -6.91
N ILE A 64 -7.28 -7.18 -8.11
CA ILE A 64 -6.17 -8.01 -8.63
C ILE A 64 -4.92 -7.15 -8.84
N TYR A 65 -5.07 -5.98 -9.44
CA TYR A 65 -3.99 -5.01 -9.62
C TYR A 65 -3.36 -4.64 -8.26
N GLY A 66 -4.20 -4.25 -7.29
CA GLY A 66 -3.78 -3.94 -5.93
C GLY A 66 -3.09 -5.11 -5.24
N PHE A 67 -3.58 -6.33 -5.40
CA PHE A 67 -2.94 -7.54 -4.86
C PHE A 67 -1.51 -7.72 -5.37
N PHE A 68 -1.29 -7.62 -6.69
CA PHE A 68 0.06 -7.77 -7.26
C PHE A 68 1.01 -6.64 -6.84
N VAL A 69 0.52 -5.39 -6.80
CA VAL A 69 1.33 -4.28 -6.27
C VAL A 69 1.68 -4.51 -4.80
N GLY A 70 0.71 -5.00 -4.02
CA GLY A 70 0.91 -5.39 -2.62
C GLY A 70 1.96 -6.49 -2.46
N LEU A 71 1.93 -7.53 -3.30
CA LEU A 71 2.95 -8.59 -3.28
C LEU A 71 4.37 -8.05 -3.56
N ILE A 72 4.50 -7.14 -4.53
CA ILE A 72 5.79 -6.51 -4.85
C ILE A 72 6.29 -5.70 -3.65
N GLY A 73 5.44 -4.87 -3.05
CA GLY A 73 5.79 -4.06 -1.88
C GLY A 73 6.18 -4.93 -0.67
N THR A 74 5.37 -5.93 -0.36
CA THR A 74 5.62 -6.89 0.71
C THR A 74 6.92 -7.67 0.49
N GLY A 75 7.21 -8.08 -0.75
CA GLY A 75 8.48 -8.72 -1.08
C GLY A 75 9.68 -7.84 -0.72
N GLY A 76 9.61 -6.55 -1.02
CA GLY A 76 10.65 -5.57 -0.63
C GLY A 76 10.83 -5.44 0.89
N ILE A 77 9.72 -5.48 1.65
CA ILE A 77 9.77 -5.47 3.13
C ILE A 77 10.42 -6.74 3.66
N LEU A 78 10.04 -7.91 3.14
CA LEU A 78 10.61 -9.19 3.57
C LEU A 78 12.08 -9.32 3.21
N ILE A 79 12.53 -8.75 2.09
CA ILE A 79 13.96 -8.65 1.77
C ILE A 79 14.68 -7.79 2.82
N ASN A 80 14.12 -6.66 3.22
CA ASN A 80 14.71 -5.83 4.28
C ASN A 80 14.75 -6.55 5.64
N PHE A 81 13.74 -7.36 5.95
CA PHE A 81 13.69 -8.17 7.16
C PHE A 81 14.87 -9.15 7.29
N VAL A 82 15.46 -9.58 6.17
CA VAL A 82 16.67 -10.44 6.18
C VAL A 82 17.91 -9.68 6.67
N TYR A 83 17.98 -8.37 6.42
CA TYR A 83 19.19 -7.56 6.67
C TYR A 83 19.05 -6.60 7.84
N VAL A 84 17.82 -6.20 8.18
CA VAL A 84 17.49 -5.25 9.24
C VAL A 84 16.81 -6.03 10.38
N PRO A 85 17.24 -5.85 11.63
CA PRO A 85 16.70 -6.57 12.79
C PRO A 85 15.31 -6.03 13.17
N ILE A 86 14.33 -6.27 12.31
CA ILE A 86 12.92 -6.00 12.57
C ILE A 86 12.41 -7.13 13.47
N PRO A 87 11.66 -6.86 14.55
CA PRO A 87 11.14 -7.92 15.41
C PRO A 87 10.21 -8.88 14.65
N ASP A 88 10.39 -10.20 14.85
CA ASP A 88 9.70 -11.27 14.12
C ASP A 88 8.17 -11.14 14.13
N GLN A 89 7.63 -10.60 15.22
CA GLN A 89 6.20 -10.36 15.40
C GLN A 89 5.59 -9.37 14.39
N PHE A 90 6.40 -8.62 13.64
CA PHE A 90 5.93 -7.68 12.62
C PHE A 90 5.98 -8.22 11.19
N ALA A 91 6.78 -9.26 10.90
CA ALA A 91 7.02 -9.70 9.52
C ALA A 91 5.72 -10.11 8.80
N VAL A 92 4.95 -11.00 9.42
CA VAL A 92 3.69 -11.50 8.85
C VAL A 92 2.58 -10.43 8.90
N PRO A 93 2.33 -9.72 10.02
CA PRO A 93 1.30 -8.70 10.04
C PRO A 93 1.56 -7.54 9.06
N TRP A 94 2.80 -7.05 8.93
CA TRP A 94 3.10 -6.00 7.95
C TRP A 94 2.90 -6.48 6.51
N ALA A 95 3.27 -7.73 6.22
CA ALA A 95 3.02 -8.34 4.91
C ALA A 95 1.52 -8.39 4.57
N ILE A 96 0.69 -8.85 5.51
CA ILE A 96 -0.76 -8.94 5.35
C ILE A 96 -1.37 -7.54 5.24
N GLY A 97 -1.02 -6.63 6.15
CA GLY A 97 -1.50 -5.25 6.16
C GLY A 97 -1.17 -4.51 4.86
N GLY A 98 0.05 -4.66 4.34
CA GLY A 98 0.49 -4.08 3.08
C GLY A 98 -0.31 -4.60 1.88
N ILE A 99 -0.52 -5.92 1.79
CA ILE A 99 -1.32 -6.54 0.71
C ILE A 99 -2.78 -6.07 0.79
N LEU A 100 -3.40 -6.11 1.97
CA LEU A 100 -4.79 -5.68 2.15
C LEU A 100 -4.95 -4.19 1.82
N SER A 101 -4.01 -3.34 2.25
CA SER A 101 -4.01 -1.92 1.91
C SER A 101 -3.97 -1.68 0.40
N ALA A 102 -3.10 -2.41 -0.30
CA ALA A 102 -2.95 -2.28 -1.74
C ALA A 102 -4.18 -2.78 -2.50
N ILE A 103 -4.80 -3.89 -2.07
CA ILE A 103 -6.08 -4.37 -2.62
C ILE A 103 -7.16 -3.29 -2.47
N LEU A 104 -7.32 -2.73 -1.26
CA LEU A 104 -8.31 -1.70 -1.00
C LEU A 104 -8.06 -0.45 -1.85
N ALA A 105 -6.81 0.00 -1.96
CA ALA A 105 -6.42 1.10 -2.84
C ALA A 105 -6.75 0.80 -4.32
N GLY A 106 -6.51 -0.43 -4.76
CA GLY A 106 -6.85 -0.92 -6.10
C GLY A 106 -8.35 -0.88 -6.40
N VAL A 107 -9.17 -1.31 -5.44
CA VAL A 107 -10.64 -1.20 -5.54
C VAL A 107 -11.06 0.27 -5.60
N VAL A 108 -10.51 1.12 -4.73
CA VAL A 108 -10.84 2.55 -4.69
C VAL A 108 -10.48 3.24 -6.01
N VAL A 109 -9.29 3.02 -6.55
CA VAL A 109 -8.90 3.66 -7.82
C VAL A 109 -9.80 3.20 -8.97
N ALA A 110 -10.17 1.92 -9.02
CA ALA A 110 -11.07 1.41 -10.05
C ALA A 110 -12.49 2.00 -9.98
N LEU A 111 -12.97 2.32 -8.78
CA LEU A 111 -14.29 2.92 -8.58
C LEU A 111 -14.31 4.43 -8.82
N VAL A 112 -13.20 5.11 -8.54
CA VAL A 112 -13.11 6.58 -8.64
C VAL A 112 -12.63 7.04 -10.02
N TYR A 113 -11.77 6.24 -10.67
CA TYR A 113 -11.20 6.60 -11.96
C TYR A 113 -12.27 6.57 -13.07
N LYS A 114 -12.42 7.68 -13.77
CA LYS A 114 -13.34 7.83 -14.91
C LYS A 114 -12.51 8.05 -16.18
N PRO A 115 -12.36 7.03 -17.05
CA PRO A 115 -11.62 7.21 -18.29
C PRO A 115 -12.30 8.26 -19.16
N LYS A 116 -11.50 9.14 -19.80
CA LYS A 116 -12.03 10.09 -20.78
C LYS A 116 -12.67 9.31 -21.94
N SER A 117 -13.86 9.72 -22.36
CA SER A 117 -14.61 9.14 -23.48
C SER A 117 -13.73 9.16 -24.75
N GLY A 118 -13.05 8.05 -25.00
CA GLY A 118 -12.01 7.91 -26.01
C GLY A 118 -11.22 6.61 -25.82
N ASN A 119 -10.87 6.27 -24.57
CA ASN A 119 -10.15 5.02 -24.27
C ASN A 119 -11.07 3.80 -24.04
N ALA A 120 -12.38 4.01 -23.85
CA ALA A 120 -13.33 2.91 -23.67
C ALA A 120 -13.59 2.10 -24.96
N ALA A 121 -13.38 2.70 -26.14
CA ALA A 121 -13.59 2.05 -27.43
C ALA A 121 -12.39 1.22 -27.91
N ALA A 122 -11.16 1.58 -27.50
CA ALA A 122 -9.95 0.86 -27.90
C ALA A 122 -9.78 -0.47 -27.16
N ALA A 123 -10.13 -0.54 -25.87
CA ALA A 123 -10.01 -1.76 -25.07
C ALA A 123 -11.05 -2.85 -25.39
N ALA A 124 -12.07 -2.54 -26.19
CA ALA A 124 -13.06 -3.52 -26.68
C ALA A 124 -12.69 -4.10 -28.06
N ALA A 125 -11.55 -3.69 -28.63
CA ALA A 125 -11.12 -4.05 -29.99
C ALA A 125 -9.86 -4.94 -30.03
N ASP A 126 -9.25 -5.24 -28.87
CA ASP A 126 -8.11 -6.16 -28.69
C ASP A 126 -8.56 -7.40 -27.89
#